data_AF-A0A7G8EGI9-F1
#
_entry.id   AF-A0A7G8EGI9-F1
#
_cell.length_a   1.000
_cell.length_b   1.000
_cell.length_c   1.000
_cell.angle_alpha   90.00
_cell.angle_beta   90.00
_cell.angle_gamma   90.00
#
_symmetry.space_group_name_H-M   'P 1'
#
loop_
_entity.id
_entity.type
_entity.pdbx_description
1 polymer ?
#
loop_
_entity_poly.entity_id
_entity_poly.type
_entity_poly.pdbx_seq_one_letter_code
_entity_poly.pdbx_strand_id
1 'polypeptide(L)'
;MSTTTKDAAAARRQQLAAQLLRGEEVMVTQQGAIRPLNERGSNEVAITVPQGKLAAASLYWYQRDPELFQAELQAMSHFFPQFRPDRLPDGRMSWLGSLASDIPGSRRIWHLQLVYDHDHPHGDDYGGSITVVPIEPNLAELREQIGEPIPHTLRHGGDGSLSICTVATDAFRHGRDHSSTAASALAWASKWIAAFELWMLGELSTDQFAGHRI
;
A
#
# COMPACT_ATOMS: atom_id res chain seq x y z
N MET A 1 -15.26 3.27 23.18
CA MET A 1 -15.24 1.89 22.66
C MET A 1 -15.29 1.98 21.15
N SER A 2 -14.14 1.88 20.47
CA SER A 2 -14.01 2.07 19.02
C SER A 2 -13.13 0.96 18.45
N THR A 3 -13.73 -0.07 17.85
CA THR A 3 -13.02 -1.28 17.39
C THR A 3 -13.40 -1.77 15.99
N THR A 4 -14.10 -0.97 15.17
CA THR A 4 -14.66 -1.49 13.90
C THR A 4 -13.96 -1.05 12.60
N THR A 5 -12.99 -0.13 12.65
CA THR A 5 -12.41 0.44 11.41
C THR A 5 -11.09 -0.21 10.96
N LYS A 6 -10.38 -0.92 11.84
CA LYS A 6 -9.04 -1.47 11.51
C LYS A 6 -9.05 -2.76 10.68
N ASP A 7 -10.19 -3.38 10.44
CA ASP A 7 -10.29 -4.74 9.85
C ASP A 7 -10.74 -4.78 8.37
N ALA A 8 -11.26 -3.68 7.81
CA ALA A 8 -11.77 -3.66 6.44
C ALA A 8 -10.67 -3.83 5.37
N ALA A 9 -9.48 -3.29 5.63
CA ALA A 9 -8.32 -3.44 4.75
C ALA A 9 -7.79 -4.89 4.74
N ALA A 10 -7.75 -5.52 5.91
CA ALA A 10 -7.32 -6.91 6.06
C ALA A 10 -8.23 -7.88 5.31
N ALA A 11 -9.55 -7.73 5.47
CA ALA A 11 -10.53 -8.53 4.75
C ALA A 11 -10.40 -8.40 3.22
N ARG A 12 -10.18 -7.17 2.72
CA ARG A 12 -9.97 -6.96 1.29
C ARG A 12 -8.67 -7.58 0.78
N ARG A 13 -7.59 -7.52 1.55
CA ARG A 13 -6.32 -8.18 1.22
C ARG A 13 -6.48 -9.69 1.11
N GLN A 14 -7.20 -10.31 2.05
CA GLN A 14 -7.48 -11.76 1.99
C GLN A 14 -8.27 -12.12 0.74
N GLN A 15 -9.26 -11.30 0.35
CA GLN A 15 -9.98 -11.50 -0.90
C GLN A 15 -9.08 -11.38 -2.13
N LEU A 16 -8.23 -10.34 -2.20
CA LEU A 16 -7.32 -10.14 -3.32
C LEU A 16 -6.26 -11.24 -3.40
N ALA A 17 -5.64 -11.62 -2.28
CA ALA A 17 -4.69 -12.73 -2.21
C ALA A 17 -5.34 -14.03 -2.69
N ALA A 18 -6.56 -14.34 -2.24
CA ALA A 18 -7.28 -15.52 -2.67
C ALA A 18 -7.64 -15.49 -4.17
N GLN A 19 -7.91 -14.32 -4.75
CA GLN A 19 -8.17 -14.16 -6.18
C GLN A 19 -6.89 -14.34 -7.01
N LEU A 20 -5.78 -13.73 -6.58
CA LEU A 20 -4.47 -13.83 -7.24
C LEU A 20 -3.93 -15.27 -7.20
N LEU A 21 -4.03 -15.95 -6.05
CA LEU A 21 -3.62 -17.35 -5.90
C LEU A 21 -4.43 -18.33 -6.76
N ARG A 22 -5.65 -17.97 -7.16
CA ARG A 22 -6.49 -18.77 -8.08
C ARG A 22 -6.24 -18.44 -9.56
N GLY A 23 -5.37 -17.48 -9.88
CA GLY A 23 -5.08 -17.07 -11.26
C GLY A 23 -6.25 -16.37 -11.95
N GLU A 24 -7.18 -15.77 -11.19
CA GLU A 24 -8.34 -15.06 -11.73
C GLU A 24 -7.93 -13.68 -12.29
N GLU A 25 -8.38 -13.34 -13.51
CA GLU A 25 -8.20 -11.99 -14.06
C GLU A 25 -9.04 -10.97 -13.28
N VAL A 26 -8.40 -9.88 -12.86
CA VAL A 26 -8.98 -8.84 -12.03
C VAL A 26 -9.22 -7.57 -12.87
N MET A 27 -10.48 -7.11 -12.96
CA MET A 27 -10.81 -5.88 -13.69
C MET A 27 -10.73 -4.64 -12.78
N VAL A 28 -9.99 -3.64 -13.23
CA VAL A 28 -9.93 -2.30 -12.63
C VAL A 28 -10.88 -1.38 -13.40
N THR A 29 -11.86 -0.82 -12.71
CA THR A 29 -12.78 0.17 -13.30
C THR A 29 -12.07 1.52 -13.51
N GLN A 30 -12.61 2.41 -14.36
CA GLN A 30 -12.05 3.75 -14.60
C GLN A 30 -11.98 4.66 -13.34
N GLN A 31 -12.55 4.21 -12.22
CA GLN A 31 -12.56 4.90 -10.93
C GLN A 31 -11.63 4.22 -9.89
N GLY A 32 -10.84 3.23 -10.32
CA GLY A 32 -9.86 2.53 -9.49
C GLY A 32 -10.38 1.33 -8.70
N ALA A 33 -11.70 1.10 -8.67
CA ALA A 33 -12.26 -0.03 -7.94
C ALA A 33 -12.03 -1.36 -8.68
N ILE A 34 -11.54 -2.37 -7.95
CA ILE A 34 -11.40 -3.75 -8.43
C ILE A 34 -12.71 -4.54 -8.26
N ARG A 35 -13.22 -5.13 -9.33
CA ARG A 35 -14.42 -6.00 -9.29
C ARG A 35 -14.20 -7.35 -10.00
N PRO A 36 -14.87 -8.43 -9.55
CA PRO A 36 -14.90 -9.70 -10.27
C PRO A 36 -15.71 -9.60 -11.58
N LEU A 37 -15.29 -10.35 -12.61
CA LEU A 37 -15.78 -10.28 -14.00
C LEU A 37 -17.31 -10.51 -14.17
N ASN A 38 -17.96 -11.07 -13.15
CA ASN A 38 -19.33 -11.60 -13.25
C ASN A 38 -20.43 -10.56 -12.99
N GLU A 39 -20.08 -9.32 -12.64
CA GLU A 39 -21.04 -8.24 -12.38
C GLU A 39 -21.15 -7.27 -13.56
N ARG A 40 -21.86 -7.66 -14.62
CA ARG A 40 -22.34 -6.70 -15.62
C ARG A 40 -23.64 -6.06 -15.12
N GLY A 41 -23.54 -4.88 -14.52
CA GLY A 41 -24.67 -4.00 -14.22
C GLY A 41 -24.59 -2.74 -15.08
N SER A 42 -25.61 -2.54 -15.91
CA SER A 42 -25.75 -1.47 -16.91
C SER A 42 -25.96 -0.06 -16.32
N ASN A 43 -25.47 0.92 -17.09
CA ASN A 43 -25.93 2.31 -17.23
C ASN A 43 -25.45 3.43 -16.29
N GLU A 44 -25.13 4.52 -16.99
CA GLU A 44 -24.66 5.87 -16.67
C GLU A 44 -25.43 6.67 -15.59
N VAL A 45 -24.61 7.36 -14.77
CA VAL A 45 -24.64 8.77 -14.32
C VAL A 45 -25.96 9.38 -13.83
N ALA A 46 -25.95 9.89 -12.58
CA ALA A 46 -26.36 11.26 -12.26
C ALA A 46 -26.01 11.62 -10.80
N ILE A 47 -25.29 12.74 -10.62
CA ILE A 47 -25.15 13.44 -9.34
C ILE A 47 -26.54 13.65 -8.73
N THR A 48 -26.72 13.31 -7.45
CA THR A 48 -27.84 13.86 -6.66
C THR A 48 -27.37 14.06 -5.22
N VAL A 49 -27.24 15.32 -4.82
CA VAL A 49 -27.01 15.76 -3.43
C VAL A 49 -28.11 16.73 -3.06
N PRO A 50 -28.82 16.50 -1.95
CA PRO A 50 -29.31 17.64 -1.18
C PRO A 50 -29.04 17.58 0.33
N GLN A 51 -28.43 18.70 0.76
CA GLN A 51 -28.55 19.49 1.99
C GLN A 51 -28.40 18.84 3.38
N GLY A 52 -27.23 19.10 3.98
CA GLY A 52 -27.00 19.01 5.43
C GLY A 52 -25.59 19.48 5.81
N LYS A 53 -25.33 20.79 5.75
CA LYS A 53 -24.10 21.39 6.30
C LYS A 53 -24.12 21.28 7.83
N LEU A 54 -23.39 20.34 8.42
CA LEU A 54 -22.73 20.50 9.73
C LEU A 54 -21.48 19.59 9.82
N ALA A 55 -20.31 20.25 9.76
CA ALA A 55 -18.97 19.89 10.25
C ALA A 55 -18.38 18.48 10.03
N ALA A 56 -17.58 18.34 8.97
CA ALA A 56 -16.17 17.95 9.11
C ALA A 56 -15.43 18.45 7.87
N ALA A 57 -14.24 19.04 8.01
CA ALA A 57 -13.29 19.07 6.90
C ALA A 57 -13.22 17.64 6.35
N SER A 58 -13.28 17.46 5.02
CA SER A 58 -13.46 16.13 4.45
C SER A 58 -12.53 15.11 5.14
N LEU A 59 -13.11 14.00 5.61
CA LEU A 59 -12.39 12.93 6.31
C LEU A 59 -11.23 12.37 5.46
N TYR A 60 -11.23 12.65 4.16
CA TYR A 60 -10.24 12.14 3.22
C TYR A 60 -9.36 13.26 2.67
N TRP A 61 -8.05 13.11 2.83
CA TRP A 61 -7.05 14.07 2.37
C TRP A 61 -7.20 14.47 0.90
N TYR A 62 -7.48 13.51 0.01
CA TYR A 62 -7.56 13.73 -1.43
C TYR A 62 -8.79 14.55 -1.87
N GLN A 63 -9.77 14.73 -0.98
CA GLN A 63 -10.89 15.65 -1.19
C GLN A 63 -10.61 17.02 -0.58
N ARG A 64 -9.87 17.05 0.52
CA ARG A 64 -9.43 18.27 1.21
C ARG A 64 -8.40 19.04 0.40
N ASP A 65 -7.50 18.33 -0.27
CA ASP A 65 -6.42 18.88 -1.08
C ASP A 65 -6.37 18.20 -2.47
N PRO A 66 -7.17 18.70 -3.43
CA PRO A 66 -7.20 18.15 -4.79
C PRO A 66 -5.87 18.34 -5.54
N GLU A 67 -5.10 19.38 -5.23
CA GLU A 67 -3.81 19.64 -5.89
C GLU A 67 -2.78 18.58 -5.48
N LEU A 68 -2.69 18.29 -4.17
CA LEU A 68 -1.88 17.18 -3.66
C LEU A 68 -2.28 15.86 -4.29
N PHE A 69 -3.58 15.60 -4.44
CA PHE A 69 -4.06 14.38 -5.08
C PHE A 69 -3.67 14.29 -6.56
N GLN A 70 -3.77 15.38 -7.32
CA GLN A 70 -3.31 15.40 -8.71
C GLN A 70 -1.81 15.20 -8.83
N ALA A 71 -1.01 15.82 -7.96
CA ALA A 71 0.43 15.62 -7.92
C ALA A 71 0.80 14.16 -7.62
N GLU A 72 0.08 13.51 -6.71
CA GLU A 72 0.24 12.10 -6.39
C GLU A 72 -0.05 11.20 -7.61
N LEU A 73 -1.16 11.44 -8.30
CA LEU A 73 -1.51 10.70 -9.52
C LEU A 73 -0.44 10.84 -10.61
N GLN A 74 0.10 12.06 -10.80
CA GLN A 74 1.17 12.31 -11.77
C GLN A 74 2.47 11.60 -11.39
N ALA A 75 2.88 11.68 -10.12
CA ALA A 75 4.08 11.02 -9.63
C ALA A 75 3.99 9.50 -9.82
N MET A 76 2.88 8.89 -9.41
CA MET A 76 2.65 7.46 -9.58
C MET A 76 2.57 7.05 -11.04
N SER A 77 1.88 7.81 -11.88
CA SER A 77 1.82 7.52 -13.32
C SER A 77 3.19 7.64 -14.00
N HIS A 78 4.08 8.50 -13.51
CA HIS A 78 5.41 8.70 -14.07
C HIS A 78 6.41 7.63 -13.63
N PHE A 79 6.51 7.38 -12.31
CA PHE A 79 7.52 6.50 -11.74
C PHE A 79 7.08 5.04 -11.65
N PHE A 80 5.78 4.79 -11.44
CA PHE A 80 5.23 3.45 -11.20
C PHE A 80 3.95 3.25 -12.04
N PRO A 81 4.03 3.33 -13.38
CA PRO A 81 2.87 3.24 -14.29
C PRO A 81 2.15 1.89 -14.26
N GLN A 82 2.68 0.88 -13.58
CA GLN A 82 2.05 -0.41 -13.33
C GLN A 82 1.15 -0.42 -12.08
N PHE A 83 1.25 0.60 -11.22
CA PHE A 83 0.35 0.77 -10.09
C PHE A 83 -0.92 1.50 -10.50
N ARG A 84 -2.03 1.10 -9.92
CA ARG A 84 -3.37 1.64 -10.18
C ARG A 84 -3.95 2.18 -8.89
N PRO A 85 -4.61 3.35 -8.94
CA PRO A 85 -5.30 3.88 -7.77
C PRO A 85 -6.46 2.95 -7.44
N ASP A 86 -6.71 2.75 -6.16
CA ASP A 86 -7.79 1.93 -5.61
C ASP A 86 -8.40 2.64 -4.40
N ARG A 87 -9.56 2.15 -3.94
CA ARG A 87 -10.26 2.67 -2.78
C ARG A 87 -10.70 1.52 -1.90
N LEU A 88 -10.30 1.58 -0.63
CA LEU A 88 -10.77 0.65 0.37
C LEU A 88 -12.25 0.90 0.71
N PRO A 89 -12.97 -0.11 1.26
CA PRO A 89 -14.38 0.05 1.63
C PRO A 89 -14.64 1.14 2.67
N ASP A 90 -13.64 1.48 3.49
CA ASP A 90 -13.68 2.58 4.46
C ASP A 90 -13.41 3.95 3.82
N GLY A 91 -13.17 3.99 2.51
CA GLY A 91 -12.93 5.19 1.70
C GLY A 91 -11.47 5.66 1.70
N ARG A 92 -10.56 4.98 2.39
CA ARG A 92 -9.13 5.27 2.26
C ARG A 92 -8.66 5.05 0.84
N MET A 93 -7.81 5.96 0.39
CA MET A 93 -7.13 5.80 -0.88
C MET A 93 -6.05 4.72 -0.74
N SER A 94 -5.92 3.92 -1.79
CA SER A 94 -4.86 2.94 -1.91
C SER A 94 -4.26 2.94 -3.32
N TRP A 95 -3.11 2.31 -3.45
CA TRP A 95 -2.55 1.90 -4.74
C TRP A 95 -2.38 0.38 -4.74
N LEU A 96 -2.64 -0.24 -5.88
CA LEU A 96 -2.40 -1.66 -6.11
C LEU A 96 -1.54 -1.84 -7.34
N GLY A 97 -0.53 -2.69 -7.25
CA GLY A 97 0.35 -2.98 -8.36
C GLY A 97 1.34 -4.09 -8.00
N SER A 98 2.25 -4.35 -8.93
CA SER A 98 3.29 -5.34 -8.75
C SER A 98 4.68 -4.82 -9.09
N LEU A 99 5.68 -5.44 -8.49
CA LEU A 99 7.09 -5.19 -8.72
C LEU A 99 7.84 -6.52 -8.86
N ALA A 100 8.87 -6.53 -9.69
CA ALA A 100 9.91 -7.54 -9.66
C ALA A 100 11.19 -6.88 -9.12
N SER A 101 12.01 -7.63 -8.38
CA SER A 101 13.26 -7.11 -7.83
C SER A 101 14.39 -7.01 -8.87
N ASP A 102 14.23 -7.70 -10.00
CA ASP A 102 15.26 -7.92 -11.03
C ASP A 102 16.60 -8.48 -10.50
N ILE A 103 16.62 -8.98 -9.26
CA ILE A 103 17.79 -9.64 -8.67
C ILE A 103 17.99 -11.00 -9.35
N PRO A 104 19.15 -11.26 -10.00
CA PRO A 104 19.44 -12.55 -10.60
C PRO A 104 19.28 -13.69 -9.59
N GLY A 105 18.57 -14.75 -9.98
CA GLY A 105 18.27 -15.87 -9.08
C GLY A 105 16.95 -15.71 -8.31
N SER A 106 16.41 -14.50 -8.20
CA SER A 106 15.03 -14.28 -7.79
C SER A 106 14.11 -14.16 -9.02
N ARG A 107 12.94 -14.79 -8.94
CA ARG A 107 11.85 -14.66 -9.93
C ARG A 107 10.56 -14.19 -9.28
N ARG A 108 10.63 -13.69 -8.05
CA ARG A 108 9.45 -13.38 -7.26
C ARG A 108 8.83 -12.07 -7.74
N ILE A 109 7.53 -12.14 -8.00
CA ILE A 109 6.71 -10.95 -8.24
C ILE A 109 6.07 -10.56 -6.91
N TRP A 110 6.22 -9.30 -6.55
CA TRP A 110 5.69 -8.69 -5.34
C TRP A 110 4.44 -7.92 -5.68
N HIS A 111 3.28 -8.43 -5.28
CA HIS A 111 2.01 -7.71 -5.33
C HIS A 111 1.89 -6.86 -4.06
N LEU A 112 1.80 -5.54 -4.24
CA LEU A 112 1.81 -4.58 -3.14
C LEU A 112 0.51 -3.77 -3.12
N GLN A 113 0.07 -3.46 -1.90
CA GLN A 113 -0.94 -2.46 -1.62
C GLN A 113 -0.33 -1.33 -0.80
N LEU A 114 -0.46 -0.09 -1.29
CA LEU A 114 -0.12 1.09 -0.51
C LEU A 114 -1.41 1.68 0.02
N VAL A 115 -1.48 1.95 1.31
CA VAL A 115 -2.68 2.48 1.96
C VAL A 115 -2.33 3.80 2.63
N TYR A 116 -3.08 4.85 2.29
CA TYR A 116 -2.96 6.14 2.96
C TYR A 116 -3.81 6.16 4.22
N ASP A 117 -3.31 6.82 5.25
CA ASP A 117 -4.14 7.27 6.35
C ASP A 117 -5.11 8.38 5.90
N HIS A 118 -6.22 8.51 6.63
CA HIS A 118 -7.30 9.43 6.29
C HIS A 118 -6.84 10.88 6.26
N ASP A 119 -5.96 11.23 7.20
CA ASP A 119 -5.48 12.56 7.50
C ASP A 119 -4.13 12.91 6.86
N HIS A 120 -3.60 12.05 5.98
CA HIS A 120 -2.39 12.32 5.19
C HIS A 120 -2.32 13.78 4.66
N PRO A 121 -1.13 14.41 4.62
CA PRO A 121 0.16 13.93 5.08
C PRO A 121 0.43 14.19 6.58
N HIS A 122 0.90 13.16 7.30
CA HIS A 122 1.52 13.27 8.63
C HIS A 122 2.70 12.30 8.75
N GLY A 123 3.62 12.56 9.69
CA GLY A 123 4.90 11.83 9.84
C GLY A 123 5.23 11.40 11.27
N ASP A 124 4.26 11.42 12.20
CA ASP A 124 4.51 11.20 13.63
C ASP A 124 4.84 9.73 13.98
N ASP A 125 4.68 8.80 13.02
CA ASP A 125 4.91 7.36 13.17
C ASP A 125 5.91 6.81 12.13
N TYR A 126 6.56 5.67 12.42
CA TYR A 126 7.42 4.97 11.47
C TYR A 126 6.65 4.53 10.22
N GLY A 127 7.20 4.83 9.03
CA GLY A 127 6.50 4.67 7.75
C GLY A 127 5.64 5.88 7.35
N GLY A 128 5.38 6.82 8.26
CA GLY A 128 4.52 7.98 8.03
C GLY A 128 3.07 7.58 7.75
N SER A 129 2.37 8.42 7.00
CA SER A 129 0.94 8.26 6.66
C SER A 129 0.66 7.35 5.45
N ILE A 130 1.67 6.58 4.99
CA ILE A 130 1.55 5.65 3.86
C ILE A 130 2.12 4.30 4.29
N THR A 131 1.26 3.29 4.38
CA THR A 131 1.68 1.91 4.71
C THR A 131 1.84 1.08 3.44
N VAL A 132 3.00 0.42 3.26
CA VAL A 132 3.23 -0.52 2.15
C VAL A 132 3.05 -1.96 2.61
N VAL A 133 2.00 -2.61 2.11
CA VAL A 133 1.61 -3.97 2.52
C VAL A 133 1.83 -4.94 1.36
N PRO A 134 2.72 -5.92 1.50
CA PRO A 134 2.80 -7.04 0.56
C PRO A 134 1.55 -7.93 0.68
N ILE A 135 0.84 -8.08 -0.44
CA ILE A 135 -0.26 -9.04 -0.58
C ILE A 135 0.33 -10.42 -0.90
N GLU A 136 1.24 -10.45 -1.88
CA GLU A 136 1.98 -11.64 -2.26
C GLU A 136 3.43 -11.24 -2.57
N PRO A 137 4.44 -11.93 -2.01
CA PRO A 137 4.31 -12.98 -1.00
C PRO A 137 3.73 -12.45 0.32
N ASN A 138 3.04 -13.31 1.07
CA ASN A 138 2.58 -12.96 2.42
C ASN A 138 3.76 -12.99 3.39
N LEU A 139 4.15 -11.81 3.90
CA LEU A 139 5.28 -11.67 4.83
C LEU A 139 5.10 -12.45 6.13
N ALA A 140 3.88 -12.62 6.63
CA ALA A 140 3.63 -13.38 7.86
C ALA A 140 3.93 -14.87 7.63
N GLU A 141 3.49 -15.42 6.50
CA GLU A 141 3.78 -16.80 6.10
C GLU A 141 5.28 -17.01 5.83
N LEU A 142 5.91 -16.06 5.14
CA LEU A 142 7.36 -16.11 4.91
C LEU A 142 8.15 -16.11 6.21
N ARG A 143 7.77 -15.27 7.18
CA ARG A 143 8.40 -15.25 8.50
C ARG A 143 8.30 -16.60 9.19
N GLU A 144 7.14 -17.25 9.14
CA GLU A 144 6.95 -18.58 9.73
C GLU A 144 7.80 -19.65 9.04
N GLN A 145 7.92 -19.59 7.70
CA GLN A 145 8.75 -20.51 6.93
C GLN A 145 10.24 -20.34 7.20
N ILE A 146 10.71 -19.09 7.32
CA ILE A 146 12.11 -18.76 7.61
C ILE A 146 12.45 -19.12 9.06
N GLY A 147 11.49 -19.00 9.98
CA GLY A 147 11.69 -19.25 11.40
C GLY A 147 12.35 -18.10 12.16
N GLU A 148 12.66 -16.99 11.49
CA GLU A 148 13.30 -15.81 12.07
C GLU A 148 12.52 -14.52 11.72
N PRO A 149 12.58 -13.46 12.56
CA PRO A 149 11.97 -12.18 12.24
C PRO A 149 12.57 -11.55 10.97
N ILE A 150 11.72 -11.08 10.06
CA ILE A 150 12.17 -10.36 8.87
C ILE A 150 12.47 -8.90 9.24
N PRO A 151 13.71 -8.40 9.02
CA PRO A 151 14.08 -7.03 9.32
C PRO A 151 13.20 -5.96 8.63
N HIS A 152 13.07 -4.81 9.30
CA HIS A 152 12.33 -3.63 8.81
C HIS A 152 10.89 -3.93 8.40
N THR A 153 10.21 -4.80 9.17
CA THR A 153 8.77 -5.04 9.02
C THR A 153 8.01 -4.49 10.24
N LEU A 154 6.83 -3.92 9.99
CA LEU A 154 5.91 -3.47 11.04
C LEU A 154 4.74 -4.43 11.15
N ARG A 155 4.42 -4.81 12.39
CA ARG A 155 3.29 -5.69 12.69
C ARG A 155 2.04 -4.89 13.01
N HIS A 156 0.97 -5.14 12.27
CA HIS A 156 -0.33 -4.54 12.51
C HIS A 156 -1.13 -5.37 13.52
N GLY A 157 -1.76 -4.69 14.49
CA GLY A 157 -2.63 -5.33 15.47
C GLY A 157 -3.95 -5.75 14.85
N GLY A 158 -4.44 -6.96 15.17
CA GLY A 158 -5.72 -7.51 14.69
C GLY A 158 -5.54 -8.82 13.93
N ASP A 159 -4.91 -8.76 12.76
CA ASP A 159 -4.68 -9.90 11.86
C ASP A 159 -3.24 -10.45 11.92
N GLY A 160 -2.35 -9.75 12.62
CA GLY A 160 -0.93 -10.11 12.71
C GLY A 160 -0.16 -9.88 11.41
N SER A 161 -0.75 -9.20 10.43
CA SER A 161 -0.12 -8.90 9.14
C SER A 161 1.13 -8.04 9.29
N LEU A 162 2.06 -8.25 8.37
CA LEU A 162 3.32 -7.51 8.29
C LEU A 162 3.28 -6.57 7.09
N SER A 163 3.83 -5.37 7.29
CA SER A 163 4.05 -4.37 6.25
C SER A 163 5.54 -4.00 6.19
N ILE A 164 5.98 -3.47 5.06
CA ILE A 164 7.34 -2.97 4.90
C ILE A 164 7.44 -1.63 5.64
N CYS A 165 8.40 -1.50 6.55
CA CYS A 165 8.74 -0.24 7.19
C CYS A 165 9.55 0.61 6.20
N THR A 166 8.88 1.44 5.42
CA THR A 166 9.51 2.11 4.28
C THR A 166 10.35 3.32 4.66
N VAL A 167 10.13 3.95 5.82
CA VAL A 167 10.78 5.23 6.14
C VAL A 167 11.02 5.38 7.65
N ALA A 168 12.23 5.77 8.04
CA ALA A 168 12.50 6.28 9.39
C ALA A 168 11.77 7.62 9.60
N THR A 169 11.37 7.94 10.83
CA THR A 169 10.52 9.10 11.12
C THR A 169 11.09 10.45 10.64
N ASP A 170 12.41 10.55 10.44
CA ASP A 170 13.12 11.74 9.98
C ASP A 170 13.20 11.91 8.44
N ALA A 171 12.97 10.84 7.68
CA ALA A 171 13.04 10.86 6.21
C ALA A 171 11.67 11.05 5.54
N PHE A 172 10.57 10.93 6.28
CA PHE A 172 9.24 11.23 5.77
C PHE A 172 9.01 12.74 5.75
N ARG A 173 8.75 13.30 4.57
CA ARG A 173 8.48 14.74 4.43
C ARG A 173 6.99 14.99 4.63
N HIS A 174 6.65 15.86 5.56
CA HIS A 174 5.29 16.31 5.79
C HIS A 174 5.30 17.84 5.89
N GLY A 175 4.77 18.53 4.88
CA GLY A 175 4.78 19.99 4.81
C GLY A 175 4.04 20.50 3.58
N ARG A 176 3.62 21.77 3.61
CA ARG A 176 2.84 22.39 2.52
C ARG A 176 3.59 22.40 1.18
N ASP A 177 4.92 22.42 1.21
CA ASP A 177 5.74 22.50 0.00
C ASP A 177 6.25 21.11 -0.46
N HIS A 178 6.38 20.14 0.46
CA HIS A 178 6.90 18.81 0.19
C HIS A 178 6.26 17.75 1.09
N SER A 179 5.45 16.87 0.50
CA SER A 179 4.86 15.72 1.18
C SER A 179 5.31 14.42 0.53
N SER A 180 5.69 13.42 1.34
CA SER A 180 6.06 12.10 0.85
C SER A 180 4.89 11.45 0.12
N THR A 181 5.15 10.92 -1.06
CA THR A 181 4.17 10.30 -1.98
C THR A 181 4.21 8.78 -1.90
N ALA A 182 3.19 8.09 -2.45
CA ALA A 182 3.28 6.63 -2.62
C ALA A 182 4.44 6.24 -3.53
N ALA A 183 4.81 7.09 -4.50
CA ALA A 183 5.99 6.87 -5.32
C ALA A 183 7.27 6.84 -4.47
N SER A 184 7.41 7.75 -3.50
CA SER A 184 8.56 7.74 -2.59
C SER A 184 8.57 6.50 -1.69
N ALA A 185 7.40 6.11 -1.14
CA ALA A 185 7.27 4.90 -0.33
C ALA A 185 7.57 3.63 -1.15
N LEU A 186 7.16 3.57 -2.42
CA LEU A 186 7.48 2.48 -3.33
C LEU A 186 8.96 2.40 -3.66
N ALA A 187 9.66 3.52 -3.82
CA ALA A 187 11.10 3.51 -4.04
C ALA A 187 11.83 2.85 -2.86
N TRP A 188 11.45 3.19 -1.63
CA TRP A 188 11.97 2.53 -0.43
C TRP A 188 11.58 1.06 -0.34
N ALA A 189 10.32 0.73 -0.64
CA ALA A 189 9.87 -0.66 -0.68
C ALA A 189 10.64 -1.48 -1.73
N SER A 190 10.95 -0.91 -2.89
CA SER A 190 11.75 -1.56 -3.94
C SER A 190 13.16 -1.87 -3.45
N LYS A 191 13.79 -0.93 -2.72
CA LYS A 191 15.09 -1.13 -2.08
C LYS A 191 15.04 -2.25 -1.03
N TRP A 192 14.02 -2.24 -0.19
CA TRP A 192 13.79 -3.30 0.80
C TRP A 192 13.58 -4.66 0.14
N ILE A 193 12.78 -4.74 -0.93
CA ILE A 193 12.52 -5.97 -1.68
C ILE A 193 13.81 -6.53 -2.26
N ALA A 194 14.64 -5.68 -2.89
CA ALA A 194 15.94 -6.10 -3.40
C ALA A 194 16.84 -6.68 -2.29
N ALA A 195 16.90 -6.01 -1.14
CA ALA A 195 17.67 -6.47 0.02
C ALA A 195 17.15 -7.79 0.60
N PHE A 196 15.83 -7.93 0.70
CA PHE A 196 15.18 -9.15 1.15
C PHE A 196 15.51 -10.33 0.22
N GLU A 197 15.45 -10.14 -1.10
CA GLU A 197 15.76 -11.19 -2.06
C GLU A 197 17.24 -11.60 -2.00
N LEU A 198 18.17 -10.64 -1.86
CA LEU A 198 19.59 -10.93 -1.65
C LEU A 198 19.85 -11.70 -0.34
N TRP A 199 19.12 -11.36 0.73
CA TRP A 199 19.19 -12.07 2.00
C TRP A 199 18.68 -13.51 1.89
N MET A 200 17.56 -13.72 1.19
CA MET A 200 17.01 -15.05 0.92
C MET A 200 17.94 -15.92 0.06
N LEU A 201 18.74 -15.30 -0.82
CA LEU A 201 19.77 -15.98 -1.61
C LEU A 201 21.07 -16.25 -0.83
N GLY A 202 21.20 -15.72 0.40
CA GLY A 202 22.40 -15.81 1.22
C GLY A 202 23.54 -14.88 0.79
N GLU A 203 23.28 -13.95 -0.13
CA GLU A 203 24.24 -12.94 -0.59
C GLU A 203 24.36 -11.76 0.39
N LEU A 204 23.39 -11.62 1.29
CA LEU A 204 23.34 -10.59 2.31
C LEU A 204 23.06 -11.24 3.68
N SER A 205 23.81 -10.87 4.71
CA SER A 205 23.64 -11.43 6.07
C SER A 205 22.49 -10.75 6.82
N THR A 206 21.95 -11.40 7.87
CA THR A 206 20.90 -10.80 8.71
C THR A 206 21.35 -9.47 9.34
N ASP A 207 22.60 -9.37 9.79
CA ASP A 207 23.16 -8.13 10.36
C ASP A 207 23.26 -7.01 9.32
N GLN A 208 23.64 -7.36 8.08
CA GLN A 208 23.62 -6.42 6.98
C GLN A 208 22.18 -5.98 6.73
N PHE A 209 21.22 -6.91 6.67
CA PHE A 209 19.81 -6.62 6.36
C PHE A 209 19.17 -5.73 7.43
N ALA A 210 19.43 -6.01 8.70
CA ALA A 210 18.91 -5.26 9.84
C ALA A 210 19.56 -3.87 9.99
N GLY A 211 20.71 -3.62 9.34
CA GLY A 211 21.39 -2.34 9.41
C GLY A 211 20.60 -1.20 8.75
N HIS A 212 20.64 -0.01 9.34
CA HIS A 212 19.98 1.21 8.86
C HIS A 212 20.53 1.79 7.54
N ARG A 213 21.46 1.10 6.87
CA ARG A 213 22.06 1.58 5.60
C ARG A 213 21.32 1.08 4.36
N ILE A 214 20.35 0.17 4.54
CA ILE A 214 19.54 -0.38 3.45
C ILE A 214 18.25 0.39 3.28
#